data_AF-A0A8J8D6V5-F1
#
_entry.id   AF-A0A8J8D6V5-F1
#
_cell.length_a   1.000
_cell.length_b   1.000
_cell.length_c   1.000
_cell.angle_alpha   90.00
_cell.angle_beta   90.00
_cell.angle_gamma   90.00
#
_symmetry.space_group_name_H-M   'P 1'
#
loop_
_entity.id
_entity.type
_entity.pdbx_description
1 polymer ?
#
loop_
_entity_poly.entity_id
_entity_poly.type
_entity_poly.pdbx_seq_one_letter_code
_entity_poly.pdbx_strand_id
1 'polypeptide(L)'
;MRVLWEREINAGEIVVSPRPVWKCMTCPMYGKRPSCPPHVPDWREAREWVSHFRKALIIKFEIDMDDFEAEKRKAILHLLKREEELFREGKMYAMALFPGSCNLCDDCPFERGEPCRMPTKVRPSVDAIGIEISRLVEIDFSESVLYGMLLVE
;
A
#
# COMPACT_ATOMS: atom_id res chain seq x y z
N MET A 1 -13.25 -4.78 9.48
CA MET A 1 -11.95 -5.13 8.90
C MET A 1 -11.25 -5.95 9.96
N ARG A 2 -10.78 -7.14 9.61
CA ARG A 2 -10.07 -8.03 10.54
C ARG A 2 -8.72 -8.41 9.94
N VAL A 3 -7.67 -8.32 10.74
CA VAL A 3 -6.36 -8.87 10.36
C VAL A 3 -6.46 -10.40 10.41
N LEU A 4 -6.27 -11.06 9.27
CA LEU A 4 -6.22 -12.52 9.21
C LEU A 4 -4.84 -13.02 9.63
N TRP A 5 -3.79 -12.38 9.13
CA TRP A 5 -2.41 -12.64 9.51
C TRP A 5 -1.47 -11.50 9.13
N GLU A 6 -0.33 -11.44 9.81
CA GLU A 6 0.84 -10.65 9.49
C GLU A 6 2.01 -11.63 9.28
N ARG A 7 2.74 -11.51 8.16
CA ARG A 7 3.83 -12.41 7.81
C ARG A 7 5.08 -11.63 7.41
N GLU A 8 6.19 -11.91 8.08
CA GLU A 8 7.51 -11.40 7.71
C GLU A 8 8.06 -12.18 6.51
N ILE A 9 8.68 -11.45 5.56
CA ILE A 9 9.42 -12.00 4.42
C ILE A 9 10.76 -11.27 4.29
N ASN A 10 11.70 -11.88 3.56
CA ASN A 10 12.90 -11.18 3.13
C ASN A 10 12.52 -10.20 2.01
N ALA A 11 12.99 -8.95 2.09
CA ALA A 11 12.68 -7.94 1.07
C ALA A 11 13.23 -8.33 -0.32
N GLY A 12 14.27 -9.16 -0.40
CA GLY A 12 14.80 -9.72 -1.64
C GLY A 12 13.85 -10.67 -2.38
N GLU A 13 12.77 -11.13 -1.72
CA GLU A 13 11.70 -11.90 -2.38
C GLU A 13 10.72 -11.00 -3.16
N ILE A 14 10.73 -9.68 -2.91
CA ILE A 14 9.81 -8.73 -3.53
C ILE A 14 10.18 -8.54 -4.99
N VAL A 15 9.25 -8.90 -5.88
CA VAL A 15 9.36 -8.64 -7.32
C VAL A 15 8.73 -7.29 -7.65
N VAL A 16 9.55 -6.33 -8.07
CA VAL A 16 9.08 -5.04 -8.61
C VAL A 16 9.15 -5.06 -10.14
N SER A 17 8.03 -4.77 -10.79
CA SER A 17 7.92 -4.80 -12.25
C SER A 17 6.94 -3.72 -12.75
N PRO A 18 6.93 -3.42 -14.06
CA PRO A 18 5.97 -2.46 -14.61
C PRO A 18 4.52 -2.99 -14.63
N ARG A 19 4.28 -4.30 -14.44
CA ARG A 19 2.96 -4.91 -14.67
C ARG A 19 1.87 -4.32 -13.75
N PRO A 20 2.08 -4.15 -12.42
CA PRO A 20 1.07 -3.55 -11.55
C PRO A 20 0.82 -2.08 -11.88
N VAL A 21 1.88 -1.31 -12.15
CA VAL A 21 1.77 0.12 -12.54
C VAL A 21 0.99 0.27 -13.85
N TRP A 22 1.26 -0.57 -14.84
CA TRP A 22 0.51 -0.56 -16.09
C TRP A 22 -0.95 -0.97 -15.89
N LYS A 23 -1.22 -1.93 -15.00
CA LYS A 23 -2.60 -2.27 -14.63
C LYS A 23 -3.29 -1.07 -13.96
N CYS A 24 -2.59 -0.28 -13.14
CA CYS A 24 -3.14 0.93 -12.55
C CYS A 24 -3.63 1.94 -13.60
N MET A 25 -3.09 2.00 -14.82
CA MET A 25 -3.59 2.91 -15.87
C MET A 25 -5.03 2.62 -16.30
N THR A 26 -5.55 1.44 -15.98
CA THR A 26 -6.96 1.05 -16.22
C THR A 26 -7.85 1.17 -14.97
N CYS A 27 -7.29 1.64 -13.85
CA CYS A 27 -8.02 1.86 -12.60
C CYS A 27 -8.77 3.21 -12.65
N PRO A 28 -10.04 3.27 -12.20
CA PRO A 28 -10.79 4.54 -12.15
C PRO A 28 -10.20 5.58 -11.20
N MET A 29 -9.26 5.19 -10.32
CA MET A 29 -8.55 6.05 -9.39
C MET A 29 -7.15 6.46 -9.88
N TYR A 30 -6.71 6.05 -11.07
CA TYR A 30 -5.42 6.44 -11.63
C TYR A 30 -5.27 7.96 -11.66
N GLY A 31 -4.14 8.47 -11.13
CA GLY A 31 -3.87 9.91 -11.05
C GLY A 31 -4.76 10.73 -10.09
N LYS A 32 -5.80 10.15 -9.47
CA LYS A 32 -6.79 10.87 -8.64
C LYS A 32 -6.42 11.01 -7.17
N ARG A 33 -5.44 10.23 -6.70
CA ARG A 33 -4.95 10.28 -5.32
C ARG A 33 -3.44 10.52 -5.31
N PRO A 34 -2.90 11.19 -4.28
CA PRO A 34 -1.44 11.36 -4.16
C PRO A 34 -0.71 10.02 -3.94
N SER A 35 -1.43 8.96 -3.54
CA SER A 35 -0.89 7.59 -3.40
C SER A 35 -0.81 6.81 -4.71
N CYS A 36 -1.29 7.37 -5.82
CA CYS A 36 -1.41 6.69 -7.11
C CYS A 36 -0.37 7.22 -8.11
N PRO A 37 0.03 6.43 -9.12
CA PRO A 37 0.86 6.94 -10.20
C PRO A 37 0.09 8.02 -10.98
N PRO A 38 0.77 9.01 -11.57
CA PRO A 38 2.24 9.19 -11.58
C PRO A 38 2.79 9.98 -10.37
N HIS A 39 2.03 10.11 -9.27
CA HIS A 39 2.39 10.98 -8.13
C HIS A 39 3.25 10.31 -7.07
N VAL A 40 3.63 9.05 -7.29
CA VAL A 40 4.50 8.24 -6.43
C VAL A 40 5.69 7.74 -7.26
N PRO A 41 6.78 7.25 -6.64
CA PRO A 41 7.92 6.72 -7.39
C PRO A 41 7.50 5.72 -8.45
N ASP A 42 8.11 5.82 -9.64
CA ASP A 42 7.85 4.83 -10.68
C ASP A 42 8.44 3.47 -10.29
N TRP A 43 8.08 2.40 -11.01
CA TRP A 43 8.53 1.04 -10.68
C TRP A 43 10.07 0.86 -10.76
N ARG A 44 10.80 1.70 -11.50
CA ARG A 44 12.26 1.65 -11.60
C ARG A 44 12.89 2.25 -10.35
N GLU A 45 12.43 3.43 -9.95
CA GLU A 45 12.83 4.09 -8.69
C GLU A 45 12.43 3.24 -7.49
N ALA A 46 11.21 2.71 -7.50
CA ALA A 46 10.71 1.82 -6.46
C ALA A 46 11.52 0.54 -6.32
N ARG A 47 12.04 -0.01 -7.42
CA ARG A 47 12.89 -1.20 -7.38
C ARG A 47 14.22 -0.93 -6.67
N GLU A 48 14.84 0.21 -6.92
CA GLU A 48 16.03 0.65 -6.18
C GLU A 48 15.66 0.92 -4.72
N TRP A 49 14.59 1.68 -4.48
CA TRP A 49 14.11 2.02 -3.15
C TRP A 49 13.82 0.78 -2.28
N VAL A 50 13.08 -0.21 -2.80
CA VAL A 50 12.78 -1.48 -2.11
C VAL A 50 14.06 -2.27 -1.81
N SER A 51 15.10 -2.18 -2.64
CA SER A 51 16.37 -2.89 -2.42
C SER A 51 17.17 -2.41 -1.21
N HIS A 52 16.83 -1.23 -0.68
CA HIS A 52 17.44 -0.71 0.54
C HIS A 52 16.82 -1.28 1.82
N PHE A 53 15.75 -2.08 1.71
CA PHE A 53 15.15 -2.78 2.83
C PHE A 53 15.61 -4.25 2.85
N ARG A 54 15.65 -4.84 4.04
CA ARG A 54 16.04 -6.22 4.32
C ARG A 54 14.83 -7.09 4.57
N LYS A 55 13.77 -6.52 5.15
CA LYS A 55 12.55 -7.24 5.54
C LYS A 55 11.32 -6.51 5.03
N ALA A 56 10.23 -7.26 4.93
CA ALA A 56 8.91 -6.67 4.79
C ALA A 56 7.88 -7.48 5.57
N LEU A 57 6.84 -6.82 6.03
CA LEU A 57 5.66 -7.46 6.61
C LEU A 57 4.52 -7.38 5.60
N ILE A 58 3.92 -8.50 5.25
CA ILE A 58 2.67 -8.55 4.48
C ILE A 58 1.54 -8.74 5.48
N ILE A 59 0.49 -7.93 5.36
CA ILE A 59 -0.70 -8.04 6.20
C ILE A 59 -1.90 -8.34 5.31
N LYS A 60 -2.58 -9.45 5.59
CA LYS A 60 -3.83 -9.83 4.93
C LYS A 60 -5.01 -9.37 5.80
N PHE A 61 -5.86 -8.54 5.23
CA PHE A 61 -7.06 -8.03 5.86
C PHE A 61 -8.29 -8.68 5.25
N GLU A 62 -9.16 -9.24 6.07
CA GLU A 62 -10.54 -9.55 5.68
C GLU A 62 -11.38 -8.28 5.78
N ILE A 63 -12.17 -8.03 4.74
CA ILE A 63 -13.01 -6.84 4.62
C ILE A 63 -14.45 -7.22 4.31
N ASP A 64 -15.36 -6.43 4.85
CA ASP A 64 -16.76 -6.45 4.43
C ASP A 64 -16.90 -5.69 3.09
N MET A 65 -17.43 -6.36 2.07
CA MET A 65 -17.62 -5.76 0.75
C MET A 65 -18.81 -4.82 0.70
N ASP A 66 -19.78 -4.97 1.61
CA ASP A 66 -20.95 -4.07 1.69
C ASP A 66 -20.53 -2.66 2.17
N ASP A 67 -19.40 -2.56 2.89
CA ASP A 67 -18.81 -1.29 3.36
C ASP A 67 -17.32 -1.18 2.96
N PHE A 68 -17.03 -1.50 1.70
CA PHE A 68 -15.66 -1.58 1.17
C PHE A 68 -14.80 -0.35 1.49
N GLU A 69 -15.33 0.86 1.32
CA GLU A 69 -14.56 2.09 1.53
C GLU A 69 -14.19 2.31 3.01
N ALA A 70 -15.12 2.10 3.95
CA ALA A 70 -14.78 2.23 5.37
C ALA A 70 -13.83 1.11 5.82
N GLU A 71 -14.00 -0.10 5.30
CA GLU A 71 -13.17 -1.26 5.62
C GLU A 71 -11.73 -1.09 5.11
N LYS A 72 -11.57 -0.62 3.87
CA LYS A 72 -10.28 -0.22 3.30
C LYS A 72 -9.64 0.92 4.09
N ARG A 73 -10.42 1.91 4.52
CA ARG A 73 -9.92 3.01 5.36
C ARG A 73 -9.39 2.51 6.69
N LYS A 74 -10.07 1.55 7.32
CA LYS A 74 -9.58 0.89 8.55
C LYS A 74 -8.27 0.15 8.29
N ALA A 75 -8.13 -0.55 7.17
CA ALA A 75 -6.88 -1.24 6.80
C ALA A 75 -5.71 -0.25 6.61
N ILE A 76 -5.94 0.88 5.93
CA ILE A 76 -4.94 1.94 5.77
C ILE A 76 -4.53 2.53 7.13
N LEU A 77 -5.50 2.84 8.00
CA LEU A 77 -5.22 3.36 9.33
C LEU A 77 -4.46 2.35 10.20
N HIS A 78 -4.74 1.04 10.05
CA HIS A 78 -4.00 -0.02 10.70
C HIS A 78 -2.53 -0.04 10.25
N LEU A 79 -2.26 0.05 8.94
CA LEU A 79 -0.89 0.10 8.41
C LEU A 79 -0.12 1.32 8.92
N LEU A 80 -0.75 2.50 8.96
CA LEU A 80 -0.12 3.70 9.51
C LEU A 80 0.20 3.57 11.00
N LYS A 81 -0.71 2.96 11.77
CA LYS A 81 -0.45 2.67 13.18
C LYS A 81 0.71 1.69 13.35
N ARG A 82 0.77 0.64 12.52
CA ARG A 82 1.85 -0.35 12.57
C ARG A 82 3.21 0.26 12.16
N GLU A 83 3.22 1.15 11.16
CA GLU A 83 4.40 1.96 10.78
C GLU A 83 4.89 2.80 11.98
N GLU A 84 3.98 3.47 12.70
CA GLU A 84 4.32 4.25 13.89
C GLU A 84 4.88 3.38 15.03
N GLU A 85 4.32 2.18 15.25
CA GLU A 85 4.83 1.22 16.23
C GLU A 85 6.26 0.77 15.88
N LEU A 86 6.51 0.38 14.64
CA LEU A 86 7.84 0.01 14.16
C LEU A 86 8.85 1.16 14.32
N PHE A 87 8.44 2.39 14.06
CA PHE A 87 9.28 3.57 14.30
C PHE A 87 9.68 3.68 15.79
N ARG A 88 8.73 3.48 16.72
CA ARG A 88 9.01 3.49 18.17
C ARG A 88 9.92 2.34 18.62
N GLU A 89 9.91 1.23 17.88
CA GLU A 89 10.82 0.08 18.08
C GLU A 89 12.23 0.30 17.48
N GLY A 90 12.51 1.49 16.94
CA GLY A 90 13.81 1.86 16.37
C GLY A 90 13.95 1.60 14.87
N LYS A 91 12.88 1.17 14.19
CA LYS A 91 12.86 0.98 12.73
C LYS A 91 12.56 2.31 12.04
N MET A 92 13.54 3.22 12.08
CA MET A 92 13.36 4.64 11.69
C MET A 92 12.84 4.86 10.27
N TYR A 93 13.16 3.95 9.34
CA TYR A 93 12.80 4.05 7.93
C TYR A 93 11.66 3.12 7.52
N ALA A 94 10.98 2.48 8.49
CA ALA A 94 9.83 1.63 8.19
C ALA A 94 8.78 2.43 7.40
N MET A 95 8.23 1.83 6.33
CA MET A 95 7.25 2.50 5.50
C MET A 95 6.07 1.59 5.15
N ALA A 96 4.85 2.08 5.41
CA ALA A 96 3.61 1.42 5.00
C ALA A 96 3.35 1.60 3.50
N LEU A 97 2.77 0.58 2.87
CA LEU A 97 2.25 0.58 1.51
C LEU A 97 0.80 0.13 1.51
N PHE A 98 -0.06 0.92 0.89
CA PHE A 98 -1.51 0.76 0.99
C PHE A 98 -2.08 -0.35 0.08
N PRO A 99 -3.20 -1.00 0.49
CA PRO A 99 -3.98 -1.87 -0.37
C PRO A 99 -4.82 -1.04 -1.36
N GLY A 100 -4.16 -0.53 -2.39
CA GLY A 100 -4.75 0.37 -3.38
C GLY A 100 -4.77 1.84 -2.96
N SER A 101 -5.57 2.66 -3.67
CA SER A 101 -5.57 4.11 -3.53
C SER A 101 -5.97 4.61 -2.14
N CYS A 102 -5.40 5.71 -1.66
CA CYS A 102 -5.78 6.35 -0.41
C CYS A 102 -7.26 6.77 -0.41
N ASN A 103 -7.96 6.52 0.69
CA ASN A 103 -9.34 6.96 0.94
C ASN A 103 -9.53 7.54 2.36
N LEU A 104 -8.48 8.10 2.96
CA LEU A 104 -8.50 8.65 4.32
C LEU A 104 -9.47 9.83 4.52
N CYS A 105 -9.87 10.49 3.43
CA CYS A 105 -10.89 11.53 3.42
C CYS A 105 -12.02 11.11 2.48
N ASP A 106 -13.25 11.54 2.78
CA ASP A 106 -14.40 11.29 1.91
C ASP A 106 -14.36 12.19 0.67
N ASP A 107 -14.02 13.47 0.84
CA ASP A 107 -13.75 14.42 -0.25
C ASP A 107 -12.26 14.76 -0.30
N CYS A 108 -11.58 14.34 -1.37
CA CYS A 108 -10.16 14.58 -1.54
C CYS A 108 -9.90 15.83 -2.39
N PRO A 109 -9.25 16.86 -1.83
CA PRO A 109 -8.92 18.09 -2.58
C PRO A 109 -8.00 17.84 -3.77
N PHE A 110 -7.18 16.80 -3.72
CA PHE A 110 -6.23 16.44 -4.78
C PHE A 110 -6.91 16.14 -6.13
N GLU A 111 -8.16 15.66 -6.12
CA GLU A 111 -8.92 15.45 -7.36
C GLU A 111 -9.25 16.77 -8.08
N ARG A 112 -9.29 17.89 -7.35
CA ARG A 112 -9.50 19.24 -7.90
C ARG A 112 -8.20 19.99 -8.18
N GLY A 113 -7.05 19.34 -8.05
CA GLY A 113 -5.73 19.96 -8.18
C GLY A 113 -5.28 20.75 -6.95
N GLU A 114 -5.99 20.63 -5.82
CA GLU A 114 -5.59 21.26 -4.55
C GLU A 114 -4.61 20.36 -3.76
N PRO A 115 -3.75 20.91 -2.90
CA PRO A 115 -2.84 20.11 -2.07
C PRO A 115 -3.57 19.11 -1.15
N CYS A 116 -2.92 17.99 -0.85
CA CYS A 116 -3.43 17.03 0.14
C CYS A 116 -3.53 17.68 1.53
N ARG A 117 -4.66 17.49 2.23
CA ARG A 117 -4.86 17.95 3.62
C ARG A 117 -4.09 17.13 4.66
N MET A 118 -3.63 15.93 4.30
CA MET A 118 -2.95 15.00 5.21
C MET A 118 -1.65 14.45 4.59
N PRO A 119 -0.70 15.32 4.15
CA PRO A 119 0.47 14.88 3.40
C PRO A 119 1.36 13.92 4.19
N THR A 120 1.39 14.04 5.51
CA THR A 120 2.18 13.16 6.40
C THR A 120 1.62 11.74 6.52
N LYS A 121 0.34 11.54 6.18
CA LYS A 121 -0.35 10.24 6.27
C LYS A 121 -0.43 9.49 4.96
N VAL A 122 -0.17 10.12 3.82
CA VAL A 122 -0.27 9.43 2.53
C VAL A 122 0.98 8.58 2.30
N ARG A 123 0.76 7.34 1.83
CA ARG A 123 1.79 6.45 1.33
C ARG A 123 1.39 5.93 -0.06
N PRO A 124 2.35 5.46 -0.88
CA PRO A 124 2.03 4.76 -2.11
C PRO A 124 1.24 3.47 -1.85
N SER A 125 0.48 3.02 -2.85
CA SER A 125 -0.07 1.66 -2.82
C SER A 125 0.97 0.64 -3.29
N VAL A 126 0.80 -0.63 -2.90
CA VAL A 126 1.65 -1.75 -3.34
C VAL A 126 1.75 -1.80 -4.87
N ASP A 127 0.60 -1.74 -5.56
CA ASP A 127 0.55 -1.78 -7.03
C ASP A 127 1.12 -0.52 -7.69
N ALA A 128 0.96 0.65 -7.05
CA ALA A 128 1.34 1.93 -7.62
C ALA A 128 2.86 2.04 -7.84
N ILE A 129 3.64 1.33 -7.03
CA ILE A 129 5.10 1.28 -7.14
C ILE A 129 5.61 0.00 -7.82
N GLY A 130 4.71 -0.85 -8.32
CA GLY A 130 5.06 -2.01 -9.15
C GLY A 130 5.35 -3.31 -8.41
N ILE A 131 5.01 -3.45 -7.12
CA ILE A 131 5.19 -4.72 -6.39
C ILE A 131 4.17 -5.76 -6.87
N GLU A 132 4.65 -6.92 -7.34
CA GLU A 132 3.80 -8.06 -7.71
C GLU A 132 3.41 -8.89 -6.48
N ILE A 133 2.32 -8.50 -5.80
CA ILE A 133 1.86 -9.20 -4.57
C ILE A 133 1.59 -10.69 -4.80
N SER A 134 1.15 -11.09 -6.00
CA SER A 134 0.89 -12.48 -6.39
C SER A 134 2.13 -13.37 -6.45
N ARG A 135 3.34 -12.80 -6.39
CA ARG A 135 4.59 -13.57 -6.24
C ARG A 135 4.89 -13.94 -4.79
N LEU A 136 4.25 -13.26 -3.85
CA LEU A 136 4.51 -13.39 -2.42
C LEU A 136 3.40 -14.18 -1.73
N VAL A 137 2.16 -14.09 -2.21
CA VAL A 137 1.00 -14.77 -1.63
C VAL A 137 0.23 -15.54 -2.70
N GLU A 138 -0.41 -16.63 -2.28
CA GLU A 138 -1.47 -17.26 -3.07
C GLU A 138 -2.73 -16.40 -2.95
N ILE A 139 -3.31 -16.01 -4.09
CA ILE A 139 -4.50 -15.17 -4.17
C ILE A 139 -5.70 -16.06 -4.46
N ASP A 140 -6.61 -16.16 -3.50
CA ASP A 140 -7.92 -16.74 -3.70
C ASP A 140 -8.92 -15.63 -4.03
N PHE A 141 -9.40 -15.61 -5.28
CA PHE A 141 -10.34 -14.60 -5.76
C PHE A 141 -11.76 -14.76 -5.20
N SER A 142 -12.04 -15.83 -4.45
CA SER A 142 -13.31 -16.00 -3.73
C SER A 142 -13.32 -15.29 -2.36
N GLU A 143 -12.16 -14.86 -1.88
CA GLU A 143 -12.03 -14.15 -0.61
C GLU A 143 -12.16 -12.62 -0.77
N SER A 144 -12.90 -12.00 0.15
CA SER A 144 -12.98 -10.54 0.27
C SER A 144 -11.81 -10.01 1.11
N VAL A 145 -10.64 -9.91 0.50
CA VAL A 145 -9.40 -9.57 1.21
C VAL A 145 -8.61 -8.43 0.56
N LEU A 146 -7.87 -7.72 1.39
CA LEU A 146 -6.91 -6.70 0.99
C LEU A 146 -5.52 -7.06 1.52
N TYR A 147 -4.48 -6.71 0.76
CA TYR A 147 -3.08 -6.92 1.15
C TYR A 147 -2.38 -5.58 1.30
N GLY A 148 -1.92 -5.29 2.51
CA GLY A 148 -1.01 -4.19 2.80
C GLY A 148 0.41 -4.71 2.99
N MET A 149 1.38 -3.80 2.96
CA MET A 149 2.77 -4.14 3.21
C MET A 149 3.44 -3.07 4.07
N LEU A 150 4.42 -3.47 4.89
CA LEU A 150 5.36 -2.57 5.54
C LEU A 150 6.77 -2.97 5.08
N LEU A 151 7.51 -2.04 4.52
CA LEU A 151 8.94 -2.20 4.26
C LEU A 151 9.70 -1.90 5.56
N VAL A 152 10.64 -2.77 5.94
CA VAL A 152 11.30 -2.72 7.26
C VAL A 152 12.80 -3.00 7.12
N GLU A 153 13.60 -2.14 7.76
CA GLU A 153 15.08 -2.17 7.81
C GLU A 153 15.79 -2.04 6.47
#